data_AF-A0A0G0MJQ2-F1
#
_entry.id   AF-A0A0G0MJQ2-F1
#
_cell.length_a   1.000
_cell.length_b   1.000
_cell.length_c   1.000
_cell.angle_alpha   90.00
_cell.angle_beta   90.00
_cell.angle_gamma   90.00
#
_symmetry.space_group_name_H-M   'P 1'
#
loop_
_entity.id
_entity.type
_entity.pdbx_description
1 polymer ?
#
loop_
_entity_poly.entity_id
_entity_poly.type
_entity_poly.pdbx_seq_one_letter_code
_entity_poly.pdbx_strand_id
1 'polypeptide(L)'
;MHSEDLKEKQQTFWKLVTETEHWKLYTVETDGYITVGTAPSVVTSKKTDLINLVHLWIQSDYPKQQIHPELSAIHTSLPHFTMLDPVTYRIPDGITHSLFQDVPSYVSPLSNLSDLIKITSQSSDADMVFRSTVEIKKHCPTCVVILKQTYHPNWKITVNGKKIQTINVFPSFIGIRLEIPGTYDITFSY
;
A
#
# COMPACT_ATOMS: atom_id res chain seq x y z
N MET A 1 0.57 38.83 -8.37
CA MET A 1 0.48 38.17 -9.69
C MET A 1 1.45 37.00 -9.65
N HIS A 2 1.10 35.73 -9.48
CA HIS A 2 -0.18 35.02 -9.44
C HIS A 2 -0.19 34.10 -8.21
N SER A 3 -1.26 34.12 -7.41
CA SER A 3 -1.65 32.91 -6.67
C SER A 3 -2.32 32.01 -7.70
N GLU A 4 -1.54 31.12 -8.30
CA GLU A 4 -2.16 29.95 -8.92
C GLU A 4 -2.84 29.20 -7.76
N ASP A 5 -4.17 29.28 -7.75
CA ASP A 5 -5.01 28.33 -7.05
C ASP A 5 -4.44 26.94 -7.31
N LEU A 6 -3.86 26.33 -6.28
CA LEU A 6 -3.72 24.88 -6.20
C LEU A 6 -5.14 24.33 -6.17
N LYS A 7 -5.82 24.32 -7.33
CA LYS A 7 -7.02 23.53 -7.53
C LYS A 7 -6.61 22.12 -7.17
N GLU A 8 -7.16 21.64 -6.06
CA GLU A 8 -7.04 20.27 -5.58
C GLU A 8 -7.28 19.36 -6.79
N LYS A 9 -6.20 18.85 -7.38
CA LYS A 9 -6.25 18.17 -8.66
C LYS A 9 -6.82 16.80 -8.37
N GLN A 10 -8.14 16.69 -8.48
CA GLN A 10 -8.87 15.45 -8.25
C GLN A 10 -8.22 14.33 -9.07
N GLN A 11 -7.89 13.24 -8.38
CA GLN A 11 -7.33 12.07 -9.03
C GLN A 11 -8.35 11.46 -10.00
N THR A 12 -7.89 11.12 -11.21
CA THR A 12 -8.76 10.68 -12.31
C THR A 12 -9.52 9.39 -12.03
N PHE A 13 -9.08 8.61 -11.04
CA PHE A 13 -9.69 7.33 -10.65
C PHE A 13 -10.72 7.47 -9.51
N TRP A 14 -10.94 8.68 -8.97
CA TRP A 14 -11.97 8.94 -7.97
C TRP A 14 -13.22 9.49 -8.64
N LYS A 15 -14.36 8.87 -8.36
CA LYS A 15 -15.67 9.34 -8.80
C LYS A 15 -16.36 10.01 -7.61
N LEU A 16 -16.67 11.30 -7.74
CA LEU A 16 -17.43 12.02 -6.72
C LEU A 16 -18.83 11.41 -6.61
N VAL A 17 -19.21 11.01 -5.39
CA VAL A 17 -20.53 10.46 -5.07
C VAL A 17 -21.44 11.55 -4.55
N THR A 18 -20.95 12.35 -3.59
CA THR A 18 -21.68 13.49 -3.06
C THR A 18 -20.72 14.53 -2.50
N GLU A 19 -21.17 15.78 -2.47
CA GLU A 19 -20.45 16.94 -1.96
C GLU A 19 -21.39 17.77 -1.11
N THR A 20 -20.88 18.19 0.05
CA THR A 20 -21.53 19.13 0.96
C THR A 20 -20.60 20.33 1.18
N GLU A 21 -21.05 21.32 1.95
CA GLU A 21 -20.20 22.46 2.35
C GLU A 21 -18.97 22.05 3.17
N HIS A 22 -18.97 20.84 3.77
CA HIS A 22 -17.93 20.43 4.72
C HIS A 22 -17.12 19.21 4.27
N TRP A 23 -17.65 18.38 3.38
CA TRP A 23 -17.00 17.15 2.98
C TRP A 23 -17.42 16.68 1.59
N LYS A 24 -16.53 15.92 0.96
CA LYS A 24 -16.73 15.23 -0.31
C LYS A 24 -16.60 13.74 -0.09
N LEU A 25 -17.54 12.95 -0.61
CA LEU A 25 -17.46 11.50 -0.63
C LEU A 25 -17.15 11.04 -2.04
N TYR A 26 -16.14 10.18 -2.15
CA TYR A 26 -15.71 9.59 -3.40
C TYR A 26 -15.88 8.08 -3.36
N THR A 27 -16.08 7.50 -4.53
CA THR A 27 -15.99 6.06 -4.75
C THR A 27 -14.82 5.75 -5.69
N VAL A 28 -14.22 4.59 -5.47
CA VAL A 28 -13.14 4.04 -6.30
C VAL A 28 -13.57 2.64 -6.71
N GLU A 29 -13.37 2.30 -7.98
CA GLU A 29 -13.64 0.95 -8.46
C GLU A 29 -12.66 -0.03 -7.81
N THR A 30 -13.18 -1.09 -7.21
CA THR A 30 -12.37 -2.06 -6.48
C THR A 30 -12.95 -3.46 -6.61
N ASP A 31 -12.07 -4.46 -6.61
CA ASP A 31 -12.39 -5.87 -6.73
C ASP A 31 -12.24 -6.57 -5.36
N GLY A 32 -13.38 -6.85 -4.72
CA GLY A 32 -13.46 -7.62 -3.47
C GLY A 32 -12.66 -7.01 -2.31
N TYR A 33 -12.17 -7.86 -1.40
CA TYR A 33 -11.44 -7.43 -0.19
C TYR A 33 -9.93 -7.62 -0.30
N ILE A 34 -9.46 -8.52 -1.17
CA ILE A 34 -8.04 -8.82 -1.36
C ILE A 34 -7.58 -8.19 -2.67
N THR A 35 -6.40 -7.57 -2.66
CA THR A 35 -5.74 -7.02 -3.84
C THR A 35 -4.27 -7.48 -3.90
N VAL A 36 -3.63 -7.26 -5.04
CA VAL A 36 -2.20 -7.46 -5.26
C VAL A 36 -1.55 -6.12 -5.56
N GLY A 37 -0.31 -5.97 -5.12
CA GLY A 37 0.42 -4.71 -5.26
C GLY A 37 1.92 -4.90 -5.21
N THR A 38 2.62 -3.77 -5.08
CA THR A 38 4.05 -3.73 -4.83
C THR A 38 4.36 -2.91 -3.59
N ALA A 39 5.31 -3.38 -2.79
CA ALA A 39 5.94 -2.63 -1.70
C ALA A 39 7.41 -2.38 -2.07
N PRO A 40 7.69 -1.39 -2.95
CA PRO A 40 9.04 -1.14 -3.46
C PRO A 40 9.94 -0.42 -2.46
N SER A 41 9.40 0.01 -1.33
CA SER A 41 10.12 0.77 -0.31
C SER A 41 9.60 0.46 1.09
N VAL A 42 10.41 0.81 2.09
CA VAL A 42 10.07 0.72 3.50
C VAL A 42 10.05 2.12 4.12
N VAL A 43 8.98 2.41 4.86
CA VAL A 43 8.79 3.64 5.61
C VAL A 43 8.85 3.33 7.09
N THR A 44 9.83 3.92 7.77
CA THR A 44 9.92 3.90 9.23
C THR A 44 9.27 5.16 9.76
N SER A 45 8.27 5.03 10.63
CA SER A 45 7.59 6.19 11.22
C SER A 45 6.90 5.86 12.53
N LYS A 46 6.71 6.86 13.39
CA LYS A 46 5.75 6.77 14.51
C LYS A 46 4.33 6.91 13.96
N LYS A 47 3.36 6.29 14.63
CA LYS A 47 1.95 6.37 14.24
C LYS A 47 1.43 7.82 14.10
N THR A 48 1.93 8.74 14.94
CA THR A 48 1.55 10.16 14.93
C THR A 48 2.07 10.94 13.74
N ASP A 49 3.11 10.44 13.07
CA ASP A 49 3.88 11.21 12.08
C ASP A 49 3.58 10.75 10.64
N LEU A 50 2.64 9.81 10.47
CA LEU A 50 2.28 9.23 9.17
C LEU A 50 1.24 10.01 8.38
N ILE A 51 0.47 10.89 9.03
CA ILE A 51 -0.77 11.44 8.44
C ILE A 51 -0.54 12.17 7.12
N ASN A 52 0.48 13.04 7.05
CA ASN A 52 0.77 13.80 5.84
C ASN A 52 1.32 12.91 4.73
N LEU A 53 2.14 11.92 5.09
CA LEU A 53 2.69 10.99 4.12
C LEU A 53 1.62 10.08 3.51
N VAL A 54 0.68 9.61 4.33
CA VAL A 54 -0.50 8.86 3.86
C VAL A 54 -1.38 9.74 2.98
N HIS A 55 -1.60 11.00 3.36
CA HIS A 55 -2.36 11.94 2.55
C HIS A 55 -1.74 12.16 1.16
N LEU A 56 -0.42 12.38 1.09
CA LEU A 56 0.33 12.50 -0.16
C LEU A 56 0.24 11.22 -1.00
N TRP A 57 0.31 10.05 -0.38
CA TRP A 57 0.12 8.77 -1.07
C TRP A 57 -1.29 8.64 -1.64
N ILE A 58 -2.34 8.95 -0.86
CA ILE A 58 -3.75 8.93 -1.30
C ILE A 58 -3.95 9.85 -2.51
N GLN A 59 -3.37 11.04 -2.47
CA GLN A 59 -3.47 12.06 -3.52
C GLN A 59 -2.56 11.81 -4.74
N SER A 60 -1.80 10.72 -4.77
CA SER A 60 -0.91 10.39 -5.89
C SER A 60 -1.55 9.37 -6.84
N ASP A 61 -0.82 8.99 -7.89
CA ASP A 61 -1.16 7.84 -8.74
C ASP A 61 -0.76 6.49 -8.10
N TYR A 62 -0.08 6.46 -6.95
CA TYR A 62 0.40 5.22 -6.32
C TYR A 62 -0.72 4.21 -6.00
N PRO A 63 -1.89 4.61 -5.46
CA PRO A 63 -2.99 3.68 -5.26
C PRO A 63 -3.48 3.06 -6.57
N LYS A 64 -3.56 3.86 -7.64
CA LYS A 64 -3.94 3.40 -8.98
C LYS A 64 -2.91 2.42 -9.56
N GLN A 65 -1.64 2.67 -9.29
CA GLN A 65 -0.52 1.82 -9.70
C GLN A 65 -0.31 0.61 -8.77
N GLN A 66 -1.16 0.41 -7.75
CA GLN A 66 -1.02 -0.64 -6.72
C GLN A 66 0.35 -0.60 -6.01
N ILE A 67 0.87 0.60 -5.75
CA ILE A 67 2.10 0.81 -4.99
C ILE A 67 1.73 1.09 -3.54
N HIS A 68 2.11 0.19 -2.63
CA HIS A 68 1.82 0.22 -1.21
C HIS A 68 3.14 0.04 -0.42
N PRO A 69 3.85 1.13 -0.09
CA PRO A 69 5.05 1.06 0.74
C PRO A 69 4.81 0.28 2.04
N GLU A 70 5.83 -0.44 2.50
CA GLU A 70 5.75 -1.18 3.76
C GLU A 70 6.01 -0.23 4.93
N LEU A 71 5.16 -0.28 5.96
CA LEU A 71 5.38 0.35 7.25
C LEU A 71 6.12 -0.64 8.15
N SER A 72 7.41 -0.39 8.38
CA SER A 72 8.25 -1.29 9.18
C SER A 72 9.37 -0.55 9.88
N ALA A 73 9.77 -1.04 11.03
CA ALA A 73 10.98 -0.59 11.73
C ALA A 73 12.23 -1.39 11.34
N ILE A 74 12.07 -2.42 10.50
CA ILE A 74 13.16 -3.28 10.07
C ILE A 74 13.77 -2.71 8.80
N HIS A 75 15.07 -2.39 8.85
CA HIS A 75 15.82 -2.00 7.68
C HIS A 75 15.97 -3.20 6.73
N THR A 76 15.60 -3.00 5.47
CA THR A 76 15.77 -3.99 4.40
C THR A 76 16.73 -3.42 3.35
N SER A 77 17.05 -4.23 2.34
CA SER A 77 17.79 -3.76 1.16
C SER A 77 16.96 -2.85 0.24
N LEU A 78 15.65 -2.71 0.49
CA LEU A 78 14.81 -1.82 -0.29
C LEU A 78 15.12 -0.35 0.03
N PRO A 79 14.85 0.57 -0.92
CA PRO A 79 14.80 1.99 -0.63
C PRO A 79 13.98 2.23 0.63
N HIS A 80 14.55 2.97 1.58
CA HIS A 80 13.88 3.25 2.83
C HIS A 80 14.08 4.70 3.23
N PHE A 81 13.10 5.21 3.96
CA PHE A 81 13.22 6.51 4.58
C PHE A 81 12.52 6.52 5.93
N THR A 82 12.97 7.42 6.78
CA THR A 82 12.51 7.54 8.16
C THR A 82 11.86 8.90 8.35
N MET A 83 10.59 8.89 8.73
CA MET A 83 9.91 10.10 9.20
C MET A 83 10.51 10.52 10.54
N LEU A 84 10.90 11.79 10.65
CA LEU A 84 11.42 12.37 11.90
C LEU A 84 10.32 13.07 12.69
N ASP A 85 9.38 13.67 11.97
CA ASP A 85 8.18 14.35 12.44
C ASP A 85 7.11 14.31 11.31
N PRO A 86 5.91 14.88 11.48
CA PRO A 86 4.87 14.81 10.46
C PRO A 86 5.20 15.45 9.10
N VAL A 87 6.27 16.24 8.97
CA VAL A 87 6.58 17.01 7.75
C VAL A 87 8.02 16.83 7.25
N THR A 88 8.92 16.26 8.06
CA THR A 88 10.30 15.99 7.67
C THR A 88 10.65 14.50 7.68
N TYR A 89 11.51 14.11 6.74
CA TYR A 89 12.03 12.74 6.63
C TYR A 89 13.52 12.73 6.32
N ARG A 90 14.14 11.57 6.52
CA ARG A 90 15.54 11.31 6.19
C ARG A 90 15.66 10.07 5.33
N ILE A 91 16.50 10.15 4.31
CA ILE A 91 16.90 9.00 3.48
C ILE A 91 18.35 8.62 3.84
N PRO A 92 18.91 7.52 3.30
CA PRO A 92 20.26 7.06 3.65
C PRO A 92 21.40 8.03 3.26
N ASP A 93 21.10 9.15 2.61
CA ASP A 93 22.05 10.24 2.31
C ASP A 93 22.44 11.07 3.56
N GLY A 94 21.72 10.90 4.68
CA GLY A 94 21.94 11.66 5.91
C GLY A 94 21.34 13.07 5.92
N ILE A 95 20.72 13.50 4.82
CA ILE A 95 20.09 14.81 4.67
C ILE A 95 18.65 14.74 5.18
N THR A 96 18.21 15.83 5.81
CA THR A 96 16.82 15.97 6.23
C THR A 96 16.04 16.71 5.16
N HIS A 97 14.95 16.10 4.70
CA HIS A 97 14.10 16.55 3.61
C HIS A 97 12.74 16.98 4.15
N SER A 98 12.09 17.92 3.47
CA SER A 98 10.74 18.39 3.79
C SER A 98 9.75 17.81 2.78
N LEU A 99 8.66 17.20 3.25
CA LEU A 99 7.59 16.64 2.41
C LEU A 99 6.95 17.68 1.46
N PHE A 100 7.06 18.97 1.80
CA PHE A 100 6.50 20.06 0.97
C PHE A 100 7.45 20.53 -0.14
N GLN A 101 8.73 20.18 -0.07
CA GLN A 101 9.73 20.54 -1.08
C GLN A 101 10.13 19.33 -1.92
N ASP A 102 10.25 18.16 -1.29
CA ASP A 102 10.60 16.89 -1.91
C ASP A 102 9.62 15.82 -1.44
N VAL A 103 8.71 15.40 -2.32
CA VAL A 103 7.73 14.35 -2.00
C VAL A 103 8.42 13.00 -2.24
N PRO A 104 8.46 12.09 -1.26
CA PRO A 104 9.10 10.79 -1.42
C PRO A 104 8.53 10.02 -2.61
N SER A 105 9.43 9.56 -3.48
CA SER A 105 9.06 8.74 -4.64
C SER A 105 9.19 7.24 -4.34
N TYR A 106 8.12 6.49 -4.60
CA TYR A 106 8.11 5.03 -4.49
C TYR A 106 8.31 4.41 -5.87
N VAL A 107 9.55 4.40 -6.36
CA VAL A 107 9.87 3.85 -7.67
C VAL A 107 9.67 2.33 -7.65
N SER A 108 8.60 1.85 -8.26
CA SER A 108 8.44 0.43 -8.55
C SER A 108 9.19 0.10 -9.83
N PRO A 109 10.11 -0.89 -9.84
CA PRO A 109 10.80 -1.31 -11.06
C PRO A 109 9.85 -2.04 -12.04
N LEU A 110 8.60 -2.29 -11.65
CA LEU A 110 7.66 -3.11 -12.40
C LEU A 110 6.74 -2.24 -13.23
N SER A 111 6.82 -2.36 -14.56
CA SER A 111 5.99 -1.59 -15.50
C SER A 111 4.58 -2.16 -15.68
N ASN A 112 4.37 -3.47 -15.45
CA ASN A 112 3.06 -4.10 -15.54
C ASN A 112 2.87 -5.18 -14.47
N LEU A 113 2.18 -4.82 -13.39
CA LEU A 113 1.94 -5.73 -12.26
C LEU A 113 1.09 -6.95 -12.67
N SER A 114 0.10 -6.75 -13.54
CA SER A 114 -0.84 -7.79 -13.96
C SER A 114 -0.18 -8.94 -14.75
N ASP A 115 0.97 -8.66 -15.37
CA ASP A 115 1.79 -9.67 -16.05
C ASP A 115 2.55 -10.55 -15.06
N LEU A 116 2.77 -10.07 -13.83
CA LEU A 116 3.62 -10.71 -12.82
C LEU A 116 2.82 -11.43 -11.76
N ILE A 117 1.81 -10.76 -11.19
CA ILE A 117 0.96 -11.28 -10.11
C ILE A 117 -0.50 -11.01 -10.46
N LYS A 118 -1.35 -12.00 -10.21
CA LYS A 118 -2.79 -11.84 -10.35
C LYS A 118 -3.55 -12.69 -9.34
N ILE A 119 -4.70 -12.19 -8.92
CA ILE A 119 -5.70 -12.96 -8.18
C ILE A 119 -6.49 -13.77 -9.22
N THR A 120 -6.56 -15.09 -9.03
CA THR A 120 -7.36 -15.98 -9.90
C THR A 120 -8.71 -16.28 -9.28
N SER A 121 -8.82 -16.23 -7.96
CA SER A 121 -10.09 -16.32 -7.24
C SER A 121 -10.01 -15.60 -5.89
N GLN A 122 -11.14 -15.11 -5.41
CA GLN A 122 -11.27 -14.64 -4.03
C GLN A 122 -12.67 -14.92 -3.48
N SER A 123 -12.75 -15.09 -2.17
CA SER A 123 -14.00 -15.24 -1.41
C SER A 123 -13.83 -14.69 0.00
N SER A 124 -14.95 -14.40 0.65
CA SER A 124 -15.00 -13.99 2.05
C SER A 124 -16.20 -14.66 2.71
N ASP A 125 -16.08 -14.98 4.00
CA ASP A 125 -17.20 -15.43 4.82
C ASP A 125 -17.56 -14.40 5.91
N ALA A 126 -18.65 -14.68 6.64
CA ALA A 126 -19.14 -13.81 7.70
C ALA A 126 -18.24 -13.78 8.95
N ASP A 127 -17.34 -14.76 9.10
CA ASP A 127 -16.49 -14.97 10.28
C ASP A 127 -15.13 -14.27 10.14
N MET A 128 -15.05 -13.21 9.33
CA MET A 128 -13.84 -12.47 9.01
C MET A 128 -12.70 -13.33 8.44
N VAL A 129 -13.04 -14.37 7.66
CA VAL A 129 -12.06 -15.13 6.91
C VAL A 129 -12.16 -14.78 5.42
N PHE A 130 -11.01 -14.39 4.87
CA PHE A 130 -10.86 -13.97 3.48
C PHE A 130 -9.88 -14.92 2.80
N ARG A 131 -10.27 -15.45 1.64
CA ARG A 131 -9.49 -16.43 0.89
C ARG A 131 -9.21 -15.93 -0.50
N SER A 132 -8.04 -16.23 -1.02
CA SER A 132 -7.69 -15.95 -2.40
C SER A 132 -6.69 -16.96 -2.93
N THR A 133 -6.85 -17.33 -4.19
CA THR A 133 -5.78 -17.98 -4.96
C THR A 133 -5.06 -16.93 -5.78
N VAL A 134 -3.73 -16.89 -5.64
CA VAL A 134 -2.86 -15.91 -6.30
C VAL A 134 -1.81 -16.63 -7.13
N GLU A 135 -1.65 -16.21 -8.38
CA GLU A 135 -0.61 -16.70 -9.29
C GLU A 135 0.47 -15.63 -9.44
N ILE A 136 1.73 -16.02 -9.23
CA ILE A 136 2.90 -15.23 -9.60
C ILE A 136 3.65 -15.96 -10.72
N LYS A 137 3.87 -15.27 -11.85
CA LYS A 137 4.48 -15.85 -13.05
C LYS A 137 6.00 -15.79 -13.04
N LYS A 138 6.58 -14.78 -12.41
CA LYS A 138 8.03 -14.51 -12.37
C LYS A 138 8.44 -14.03 -10.98
N HIS A 139 9.73 -14.14 -10.69
CA HIS A 139 10.27 -13.62 -9.43
C HIS A 139 9.97 -12.12 -9.27
N CYS A 140 9.42 -11.75 -8.13
CA CYS A 140 8.92 -10.41 -7.85
C CYS A 140 9.24 -9.99 -6.40
N PRO A 141 10.42 -9.43 -6.12
CA PRO A 141 10.88 -9.14 -4.75
C PRO A 141 10.04 -8.07 -4.03
N THR A 142 9.24 -7.31 -4.78
CA THR A 142 8.38 -6.26 -4.22
C THR A 142 6.91 -6.65 -4.21
N CYS A 143 6.52 -7.82 -4.75
CA CYS A 143 5.11 -8.20 -4.84
C CYS A 143 4.52 -8.48 -3.46
N VAL A 144 3.31 -7.96 -3.25
CA VAL A 144 2.55 -8.15 -2.03
C VAL A 144 1.11 -8.55 -2.33
N VAL A 145 0.54 -9.34 -1.42
CA VAL A 145 -0.90 -9.61 -1.38
C VAL A 145 -1.45 -8.91 -0.15
N ILE A 146 -2.50 -8.11 -0.34
CA ILE A 146 -3.01 -7.15 0.64
C ILE A 146 -4.47 -7.48 0.89
N LEU A 147 -4.85 -7.62 2.16
CA LEU A 147 -6.24 -7.53 2.57
C LEU A 147 -6.53 -6.07 2.89
N LYS A 148 -7.56 -5.49 2.27
CA LYS A 148 -8.00 -4.09 2.44
C LYS A 148 -8.71 -3.89 3.80
N GLN A 149 -8.07 -4.34 4.87
CA GLN A 149 -8.47 -4.24 6.28
C GLN A 149 -7.30 -3.66 7.07
N THR A 150 -7.61 -2.88 8.10
CA THR A 150 -6.58 -2.25 8.93
C THR A 150 -5.69 -3.30 9.59
N TYR A 151 -4.38 -3.03 9.58
CA TYR A 151 -3.37 -3.84 10.24
C TYR A 151 -3.69 -3.98 11.73
N HIS A 152 -3.60 -5.22 12.23
CA HIS A 152 -3.76 -5.56 13.63
C HIS A 152 -2.97 -6.84 13.95
N PRO A 153 -2.29 -6.93 15.11
CA PRO A 153 -1.48 -8.11 15.46
C PRO A 153 -2.23 -9.44 15.52
N ASN A 154 -3.56 -9.41 15.70
CA ASN A 154 -4.39 -10.61 15.73
C ASN A 154 -4.65 -11.23 14.36
N TRP A 155 -4.46 -10.48 13.26
CA TRP A 155 -4.56 -11.06 11.93
C TRP A 155 -3.58 -12.22 11.77
N LYS A 156 -4.10 -13.35 11.32
CA LYS A 156 -3.34 -14.56 10.98
C LYS A 156 -3.46 -14.77 9.48
N ILE A 157 -2.31 -14.95 8.83
CA ILE A 157 -2.25 -15.24 7.41
C ILE A 157 -1.53 -16.56 7.20
N THR A 158 -2.14 -17.42 6.39
CA THR A 158 -1.53 -18.67 5.94
C THR A 158 -1.38 -18.69 4.42
N VAL A 159 -0.26 -19.20 3.95
CA VAL A 159 0.01 -19.49 2.53
C VAL A 159 0.18 -21.00 2.40
N ASN A 160 -0.65 -21.64 1.57
CA ASN A 160 -0.72 -23.09 1.42
C ASN A 160 -0.82 -23.80 2.79
N GLY A 161 -1.66 -23.25 3.68
CA GLY A 161 -1.88 -23.75 5.05
C GLY A 161 -0.77 -23.45 6.06
N LYS A 162 0.37 -22.86 5.65
CA LYS A 162 1.47 -22.51 6.54
C LYS A 162 1.37 -21.07 7.00
N LYS A 163 1.45 -20.83 8.31
CA LYS A 163 1.49 -19.46 8.86
C LYS A 163 2.74 -18.74 8.37
N ILE A 164 2.56 -17.48 7.96
CA ILE A 164 3.66 -16.63 7.50
C ILE A 164 3.70 -15.31 8.25
N GLN A 165 4.82 -14.61 8.13
CA GLN A 165 4.99 -13.26 8.68
C GLN A 165 4.11 -12.27 7.90
N THR A 166 3.36 -11.46 8.65
CA THR A 166 2.55 -10.38 8.10
C THR A 166 3.33 -9.08 8.04
N ILE A 167 3.02 -8.24 7.06
CA ILE A 167 3.53 -6.87 6.95
C ILE A 167 2.39 -5.86 7.07
N ASN A 168 2.74 -4.64 7.47
CA ASN A 168 1.85 -3.49 7.41
C ASN A 168 2.21 -2.69 6.16
N VAL A 169 1.25 -2.37 5.30
CA VAL A 169 1.49 -1.60 4.08
C VAL A 169 0.57 -0.38 4.03
N PHE A 170 0.90 0.59 3.19
CA PHE A 170 0.09 1.79 3.09
C PHE A 170 -1.37 1.50 2.68
N PRO A 171 -2.33 2.27 3.23
CA PRO A 171 -2.15 3.33 4.21
C PRO A 171 -2.04 2.82 5.67
N SER A 172 -2.43 1.57 5.94
CA SER A 172 -2.16 0.78 7.16
C SER A 172 -2.88 -0.56 7.01
N PHE A 173 -2.78 -1.19 5.85
CA PHE A 173 -3.41 -2.47 5.54
C PHE A 173 -2.53 -3.64 5.94
N ILE A 174 -3.16 -4.77 6.26
CA ILE A 174 -2.45 -6.03 6.48
C ILE A 174 -2.11 -6.67 5.12
N GLY A 175 -0.88 -7.15 4.99
CA GLY A 175 -0.45 -7.85 3.78
C GLY A 175 0.67 -8.84 4.05
N ILE A 176 1.14 -9.45 2.97
CA ILE A 176 2.24 -10.41 2.94
C ILE A 176 3.10 -10.19 1.71
N ARG A 177 4.39 -10.52 1.79
CA ARG A 177 5.24 -10.62 0.61
C ARG A 177 5.02 -11.95 -0.09
N LEU A 178 4.96 -11.92 -1.41
CA LEU A 178 4.87 -13.11 -2.24
C LEU A 178 5.83 -12.91 -3.41
N GLU A 179 7.00 -13.54 -3.36
CA GLU A 179 8.11 -13.17 -4.25
C GLU A 179 8.49 -14.25 -5.28
N ILE A 180 8.11 -15.50 -5.01
CA ILE A 180 8.59 -16.67 -5.75
C ILE A 180 7.51 -17.12 -6.74
N PRO A 181 7.86 -17.46 -8.01
CA PRO A 181 6.97 -18.10 -8.99
C PRO A 181 6.13 -19.23 -8.40
N GLY A 182 4.82 -19.20 -8.64
CA GLY A 182 3.92 -20.24 -8.15
C GLY A 182 2.45 -19.83 -8.09
N THR A 183 1.61 -20.80 -7.73
CA THR A 183 0.21 -20.57 -7.38
C THR A 183 0.03 -20.87 -5.90
N TYR A 184 -0.66 -19.97 -5.20
CA TYR A 184 -0.75 -19.97 -3.75
C TYR A 184 -2.18 -19.79 -3.29
N ASP A 185 -2.58 -20.62 -2.33
CA ASP A 185 -3.82 -20.44 -1.58
C ASP A 185 -3.52 -19.65 -0.32
N ILE A 186 -4.15 -18.49 -0.21
CA ILE A 186 -3.91 -17.52 0.86
C ILE A 186 -5.19 -17.40 1.66
N THR A 187 -5.06 -17.49 2.98
CA THR A 187 -6.17 -17.27 3.92
C THR A 187 -5.77 -16.22 4.93
N PHE A 188 -6.58 -15.17 5.04
CA PHE A 188 -6.54 -14.17 6.10
C PHE A 188 -7.67 -14.48 7.08
N SER A 189 -7.39 -14.51 8.37
CA SER A 189 -8.37 -14.73 9.43
C SER A 189 -8.01 -13.86 10.63
N TYR A 190 -9.00 -13.37 11.35
CA TYR A 190 -8.79 -12.57 12.56
C TYR A 190 -9.08 -13.39 13.82
#